data_AF-V5A3Z8-F1
#
_entry.id   AF-V5A3Z8-F1
#
_cell.length_a   1.000
_cell.length_b   1.000
_cell.length_c   1.000
_cell.angle_alpha   90.00
_cell.angle_beta   90.00
_cell.angle_gamma   90.00
#
_symmetry.space_group_name_H-M   'P 1'
#
loop_
_entity.id
_entity.type
_entity.pdbx_description
1 polymer ?
#
loop_
_entity_poly.entity_id
_entity_poly.type
_entity_poly.pdbx_seq_one_letter_code
_entity_poly.pdbx_strand_id
1 'polypeptide(L)'
;MVSEAEVERLRREADTIMTRYQQVEEALESARQQDGDHWDDGKLNVTVESPQGTTLSITLNLHADPAANAETRYERAKELEAELERQRKVVGQLTPLPADPVAYLLCYHLDTVEGNYPRSMAGHLDAERGHVEELCETMLDAALLERVESGTVKQRNVKAKQADEVRQHHTYYRLSRDGDHLLRFLDEREGQLNALRHLPDGQQLVRRLARGGPDYARMTAEELDMGFEYVRHLYRALRRVGLVTEYEGSTIKASERKLKPKDETHRKHTYYITTDRAERMVRELDDD
;
A
#
# COMPACT_ATOMS: atom_id res chain seq x y z
N MET A 1 -14.13 1.56 -6.57
CA MET A 1 -13.82 2.93 -6.16
C MET A 1 -14.79 3.49 -5.12
N VAL A 2 -14.28 3.78 -3.93
CA VAL A 2 -14.87 4.78 -3.04
C VAL A 2 -14.26 6.12 -3.45
N SER A 3 -15.04 7.05 -3.98
CA SER A 3 -14.54 8.37 -4.37
C SER A 3 -15.21 9.44 -3.52
N GLU A 4 -14.54 10.58 -3.30
CA GLU A 4 -15.17 11.74 -2.67
C GLU A 4 -16.42 12.18 -3.44
N ALA A 5 -16.40 12.04 -4.77
CA ALA A 5 -17.56 12.29 -5.63
C ALA A 5 -18.75 11.38 -5.32
N GLU A 6 -18.52 10.11 -4.95
CA GLU A 6 -19.57 9.17 -4.54
C GLU A 6 -20.20 9.57 -3.20
N VAL A 7 -19.37 9.95 -2.23
CA VAL A 7 -19.82 10.46 -0.92
C VAL A 7 -20.66 11.72 -1.11
N GLU A 8 -20.17 12.68 -1.90
CA GLU A 8 -20.89 13.90 -2.21
C GLU A 8 -22.20 13.63 -2.94
N ARG A 9 -22.22 12.67 -3.88
CA ARG A 9 -23.45 12.28 -4.58
C ARG A 9 -24.48 11.74 -3.59
N LEU A 10 -24.10 10.80 -2.73
CA LEU A 10 -25.01 10.20 -1.75
C LEU A 10 -25.57 11.23 -0.77
N ARG A 11 -24.72 12.16 -0.29
CA ARG A 11 -25.18 13.29 0.54
C ARG A 11 -26.16 14.18 -0.19
N ARG A 12 -25.84 14.57 -1.43
CA ARG A 12 -26.71 15.42 -2.25
C ARG A 12 -28.05 14.76 -2.53
N GLU A 13 -28.07 13.46 -2.81
CA GLU A 13 -29.31 12.69 -2.97
C GLU A 13 -30.12 12.70 -1.67
N ALA A 14 -29.50 12.43 -0.52
CA ALA A 14 -30.16 12.43 0.79
C ALA A 14 -30.74 13.80 1.14
N ASP A 15 -29.95 14.87 1.00
CA ASP A 15 -30.38 16.25 1.22
C ASP A 15 -31.55 16.64 0.29
N THR A 16 -31.52 16.16 -0.96
CA THR A 16 -32.59 16.40 -1.93
C THR A 16 -33.87 15.68 -1.53
N ILE A 17 -33.79 14.42 -1.08
CA ILE A 17 -34.94 13.68 -0.56
C ILE A 17 -35.55 14.42 0.64
N MET A 18 -34.71 14.86 1.59
CA MET A 18 -35.18 15.57 2.78
C MET A 18 -35.77 16.95 2.47
N THR A 19 -35.20 17.67 1.50
CA THR A 19 -35.70 19.00 1.11
C THR A 19 -36.98 18.91 0.27
N ARG A 20 -37.11 17.86 -0.56
CA ARG A 20 -38.28 17.59 -1.41
C ARG A 20 -39.18 16.53 -0.81
N TYR A 21 -39.24 16.45 0.53
CA TYR A 21 -39.87 15.37 1.28
C TYR A 21 -41.27 15.02 0.76
N GLN A 22 -42.15 16.02 0.68
CA GLN A 22 -43.54 15.83 0.26
C GLN A 22 -43.65 15.33 -1.20
N GLN A 23 -42.84 15.89 -2.10
CA GLN A 23 -42.83 15.45 -3.50
C GLN A 23 -42.37 13.99 -3.63
N VAL A 24 -41.40 13.58 -2.82
CA VAL A 24 -40.90 12.20 -2.78
C VAL A 24 -41.94 11.25 -2.16
N GLU A 25 -42.61 11.69 -1.08
CA GLU A 25 -43.68 10.94 -0.42
C GLU A 25 -44.85 10.69 -1.37
N GLU A 26 -45.34 11.73 -2.05
CA GLU A 26 -46.41 11.63 -3.04
C GLU A 26 -46.04 10.69 -4.20
N ALA A 27 -44.78 10.72 -4.65
CA ALA A 27 -44.29 9.81 -5.69
C ALA A 27 -44.28 8.34 -5.22
N LEU A 28 -43.83 8.08 -3.99
CA LEU A 28 -43.84 6.74 -3.39
C LEU A 28 -45.27 6.22 -3.18
N GLU A 29 -46.18 7.05 -2.65
CA GLU A 29 -47.59 6.70 -2.47
C GLU A 29 -48.29 6.43 -3.79
N SER A 30 -48.04 7.26 -4.81
CA SER A 30 -48.59 7.09 -6.15
C SER A 30 -48.11 5.79 -6.78
N ALA A 31 -46.81 5.48 -6.68
CA ALA A 31 -46.26 4.24 -7.20
C ALA A 31 -46.87 3.01 -6.51
N ARG A 32 -47.05 3.04 -5.18
CA ARG A 32 -47.68 1.94 -4.42
C ARG A 32 -49.14 1.66 -4.82
N GLN A 33 -49.80 2.58 -5.52
CA GLN A 33 -51.19 2.43 -6.00
C GLN A 33 -51.27 2.07 -7.49
N GLN A 34 -50.14 2.02 -8.20
CA GLN A 34 -50.08 1.78 -9.63
C GLN A 34 -49.36 0.46 -9.92
N ASP A 35 -49.83 -0.24 -10.96
CA ASP A 35 -49.09 -1.38 -11.50
C ASP A 35 -47.86 -0.87 -12.27
N GLY A 36 -46.72 -1.56 -12.18
CA GLY A 36 -45.52 -1.23 -12.94
C GLY A 36 -44.26 -1.98 -12.50
N ASP A 37 -43.18 -1.80 -13.27
CA ASP A 37 -41.90 -2.52 -13.12
C ASP A 37 -41.22 -2.33 -11.75
N HIS A 38 -41.59 -1.29 -11.00
CA HIS A 38 -41.06 -0.99 -9.67
C HIS A 38 -41.44 -2.05 -8.61
N TRP A 39 -42.42 -2.91 -8.89
CA TRP A 39 -42.75 -4.06 -8.03
C TRP A 39 -41.77 -5.22 -8.18
N ASP A 40 -41.07 -5.33 -9.31
CA ASP A 40 -40.16 -6.46 -9.58
C ASP A 40 -38.89 -6.39 -8.71
N ASP A 41 -38.37 -5.18 -8.48
CA ASP A 41 -37.15 -4.96 -7.69
C ASP A 41 -37.37 -4.14 -6.41
N GLY A 42 -38.61 -3.70 -6.16
CA GLY A 42 -38.98 -2.86 -5.02
C GLY A 42 -38.37 -1.45 -5.08
N LYS A 43 -38.01 -0.96 -6.26
CA LYS A 43 -37.34 0.33 -6.44
C LYS A 43 -38.13 1.29 -7.33
N LEU A 44 -38.13 2.55 -6.95
CA LEU A 44 -38.76 3.62 -7.72
C LEU A 44 -37.71 4.65 -8.16
N ASN A 45 -37.56 4.86 -9.46
CA ASN A 45 -36.75 5.95 -9.98
C ASN A 45 -37.56 7.24 -10.04
N VAL A 46 -37.16 8.24 -9.25
CA VAL A 46 -37.76 9.58 -9.27
C VAL A 46 -36.78 10.60 -9.83
N THR A 47 -37.33 11.60 -10.51
CA THR A 47 -36.56 12.75 -10.97
C THR A 47 -36.98 13.97 -10.17
N VAL A 48 -36.05 14.52 -9.40
CA VAL A 48 -36.30 15.63 -8.47
C VAL A 48 -35.23 16.70 -8.62
N GLU A 49 -35.63 17.95 -8.50
CA GLU A 49 -34.71 19.09 -8.55
C GLU A 49 -34.08 19.31 -7.17
N SER A 50 -32.75 19.25 -7.12
CA SER A 50 -31.98 19.52 -5.92
C SER A 50 -32.15 20.96 -5.44
N PRO A 51 -31.84 21.26 -4.17
CA PRO A 51 -31.85 22.64 -3.66
C PRO A 51 -30.96 23.61 -4.44
N GLN A 52 -29.96 23.08 -5.16
CA GLN A 52 -29.03 23.85 -5.98
C GLN A 52 -29.48 23.97 -7.46
N GLY A 53 -30.72 23.59 -7.78
CA GLY A 53 -31.28 23.71 -9.13
C GLY A 53 -30.80 22.65 -10.11
N THR A 54 -30.18 21.56 -9.63
CA THR A 54 -29.74 20.45 -10.48
C THR A 54 -30.76 19.33 -10.44
N THR A 55 -31.22 18.88 -11.60
CA THR A 55 -32.12 17.71 -11.68
C THR A 55 -31.35 16.43 -11.38
N LEU A 56 -31.82 15.66 -10.40
CA LEU A 56 -31.25 14.38 -9.99
C LEU A 56 -32.22 13.25 -10.30
N SER A 57 -31.69 12.14 -10.83
CA SER A 57 -32.41 10.87 -10.90
C SER A 57 -32.01 10.04 -9.70
N ILE A 58 -32.97 9.71 -8.83
CA ILE A 58 -32.75 9.07 -7.53
C ILE A 58 -33.55 7.77 -7.49
N THR A 59 -32.90 6.65 -7.20
CA THR A 59 -33.55 5.35 -7.01
C THR A 59 -33.95 5.16 -5.55
N LEU A 60 -35.25 5.17 -5.26
CA LEU A 60 -35.81 5.00 -3.92
C LEU A 60 -36.17 3.54 -3.66
N ASN A 61 -36.08 3.12 -2.41
CA ASN A 61 -36.74 1.91 -1.93
C ASN A 61 -38.24 2.22 -1.78
N LEU A 62 -39.07 1.52 -2.54
CA LEU A 62 -40.53 1.68 -2.58
C LEU A 62 -41.19 1.44 -1.22
N HIS A 63 -40.63 0.55 -0.41
CA HIS A 63 -41.19 0.14 0.88
C HIS A 63 -40.73 1.01 2.06
N ALA A 64 -39.79 1.92 1.83
CA ALA A 64 -39.31 2.87 2.82
C ALA A 64 -40.03 4.22 2.67
N ASP A 65 -40.11 4.98 3.75
CA ASP A 65 -40.52 6.38 3.71
C ASP A 65 -39.35 7.27 3.18
N PRO A 66 -39.58 8.56 2.92
CA PRO A 66 -38.50 9.44 2.47
C PRO A 66 -37.35 9.54 3.48
N ALA A 67 -37.65 9.54 4.78
CA ALA A 67 -36.64 9.65 5.83
C ALA A 67 -35.67 8.45 5.82
N ALA A 68 -36.19 7.22 5.76
CA ALA A 68 -35.39 6.00 5.69
C ALA A 68 -34.60 5.89 4.37
N ASN A 69 -35.17 6.38 3.26
CA ASN A 69 -34.46 6.48 1.98
C ASN A 69 -33.26 7.45 2.05
N ALA A 70 -33.40 8.57 2.77
CA ALA A 70 -32.31 9.51 2.99
C ALA A 70 -31.30 8.99 4.02
N GLU A 71 -31.76 8.39 5.12
CA GLU A 71 -30.93 7.84 6.19
C GLU A 71 -29.98 6.76 5.67
N THR A 72 -30.48 5.83 4.85
CA THR A 72 -29.64 4.79 4.22
C THR A 72 -28.48 5.39 3.42
N ARG A 73 -28.71 6.52 2.75
CA ARG A 73 -27.67 7.23 1.98
C ARG A 73 -26.69 7.96 2.88
N TYR A 74 -27.16 8.61 3.95
CA TYR A 74 -26.27 9.25 4.91
C TYR A 74 -25.36 8.24 5.61
N GLU A 75 -25.91 7.11 6.06
CA GLU A 75 -25.12 6.04 6.68
C GLU A 75 -24.10 5.48 5.68
N ARG A 76 -24.53 5.23 4.43
CA ARG A 76 -23.59 4.79 3.39
C ARG A 76 -22.49 5.82 3.12
N ALA A 77 -22.82 7.10 3.02
CA ALA A 77 -21.83 8.16 2.81
C ALA A 77 -20.83 8.23 3.98
N LYS A 78 -21.31 8.09 5.22
CA LYS A 78 -20.48 8.06 6.43
C LYS A 78 -19.54 6.86 6.49
N GLU A 79 -20.01 5.67 6.11
CA GLU A 79 -19.16 4.48 5.97
C GLU A 79 -18.04 4.71 4.94
N LEU A 80 -18.39 5.29 3.79
CA LEU A 80 -17.44 5.59 2.72
C LEU A 80 -16.42 6.66 3.12
N GLU A 81 -16.82 7.70 3.86
CA GLU A 81 -15.90 8.68 4.42
C GLU A 81 -14.94 8.07 5.44
N ALA A 82 -15.45 7.24 6.35
CA ALA A 82 -14.61 6.55 7.32
C ALA A 82 -13.58 5.65 6.61
N GLU A 83 -13.97 5.01 5.50
CA GLU A 83 -13.06 4.25 4.66
C GLU A 83 -12.00 5.13 3.99
N LEU A 84 -12.38 6.28 3.42
CA LEU A 84 -11.43 7.25 2.84
C LEU A 84 -10.47 7.82 3.89
N GLU A 85 -10.96 8.13 5.08
CA GLU A 85 -10.14 8.63 6.19
C GLU A 85 -9.16 7.56 6.67
N ARG A 86 -9.60 6.30 6.79
CA ARG A 86 -8.71 5.16 7.05
C ARG A 86 -7.62 5.09 5.99
N GLN A 87 -7.98 5.10 4.71
CA GLN A 87 -7.01 5.04 3.60
C GLN A 87 -6.01 6.21 3.65
N ARG A 88 -6.46 7.44 3.91
CA ARG A 88 -5.60 8.63 4.07
C ARG A 88 -4.63 8.51 5.23
N LYS A 89 -5.14 8.12 6.41
CA LYS A 89 -4.32 7.93 7.63
C LYS A 89 -3.27 6.85 7.43
N VAL A 90 -3.64 5.80 6.70
CA VAL A 90 -2.79 4.66 6.36
C VAL A 90 -1.69 5.04 5.37
N VAL A 91 -1.98 5.84 4.35
CA VAL A 91 -0.96 6.43 3.45
C VAL A 91 0.02 7.32 4.24
N GLY A 92 -0.48 8.05 5.25
CA GLY A 92 0.33 8.89 6.11
C GLY A 92 1.38 8.15 6.95
N GLN A 93 1.23 6.84 7.20
CA GLN A 93 2.15 6.09 8.08
C GLN A 93 3.54 5.86 7.49
N LEU A 94 3.68 5.86 6.16
CA LEU A 94 4.99 5.76 5.50
C LEU A 94 5.67 7.11 5.27
N THR A 95 4.97 8.24 5.50
CA THR A 95 5.54 9.59 5.31
C THR A 95 6.91 9.80 5.97
N PRO A 96 7.20 9.25 7.18
CA PRO A 96 8.51 9.41 7.81
C PRO A 96 9.63 8.59 7.14
N LEU A 97 9.30 7.56 6.35
CA LEU A 97 10.27 6.69 5.69
C LEU A 97 10.60 7.26 4.31
N PRO A 98 11.89 7.46 3.96
CA PRO A 98 12.25 7.85 2.60
C PRO A 98 11.76 6.82 1.56
N ALA A 99 11.26 7.30 0.42
CA ALA A 99 10.84 6.49 -0.73
C ALA A 99 12.04 5.88 -1.49
N ASP A 100 12.88 5.16 -0.75
CA ASP A 100 14.13 4.59 -1.21
C ASP A 100 14.23 3.13 -0.73
N PRO A 101 14.50 2.15 -1.62
CA PRO A 101 14.61 0.75 -1.22
C PRO A 101 15.69 0.50 -0.16
N VAL A 102 16.78 1.28 -0.13
CA VAL A 102 17.84 1.17 0.87
C VAL A 102 17.33 1.58 2.25
N ALA A 103 16.40 2.54 2.35
CA ALA A 103 15.78 2.93 3.63
C ALA A 103 15.02 1.77 4.28
N TYR A 104 14.24 1.01 3.48
CA TYR A 104 13.58 -0.21 3.95
C TYR A 104 14.62 -1.23 4.43
N LEU A 105 15.67 -1.45 3.65
CA LEU A 105 16.73 -2.40 3.99
C LEU A 105 17.48 -2.01 5.27
N LEU A 106 17.67 -0.71 5.52
CA LEU A 106 18.26 -0.20 6.76
C LEU A 106 17.38 -0.54 7.96
N CYS A 107 16.06 -0.31 7.88
CA CYS A 107 15.14 -0.68 8.95
C CYS A 107 15.24 -2.17 9.29
N TYR A 108 15.06 -3.05 8.29
CA TYR A 108 15.11 -4.50 8.52
C TYR A 108 16.48 -4.99 8.97
N HIS A 109 17.57 -4.36 8.52
CA HIS A 109 18.92 -4.67 9.01
C HIS A 109 19.05 -4.32 10.49
N LEU A 110 18.68 -3.10 10.87
CA LEU A 110 18.80 -2.61 12.24
C LEU A 110 17.87 -3.33 13.22
N ASP A 111 16.70 -3.80 12.78
CA ASP A 111 15.86 -4.72 13.55
C ASP A 111 16.61 -6.02 13.88
N THR A 112 17.25 -6.61 12.87
CA THR A 112 18.00 -7.87 13.03
C THR A 112 19.20 -7.70 13.96
N VAL A 113 19.94 -6.60 13.83
CA VAL A 113 21.23 -6.42 14.49
C VAL A 113 21.21 -5.49 15.71
N GLU A 114 20.07 -4.90 16.04
CA GLU A 114 19.82 -3.99 17.18
C GLU A 114 20.70 -2.72 17.21
N GLY A 115 21.49 -2.49 16.18
CA GLY A 115 22.26 -1.28 15.94
C GLY A 115 23.46 -1.51 15.04
N ASN A 116 23.85 -0.49 14.29
CA ASN A 116 25.04 -0.53 13.42
C ASN A 116 25.50 0.89 13.05
N TYR A 117 26.64 1.02 12.39
CA TYR A 117 27.16 2.28 11.87
C TYR A 117 27.16 2.31 10.34
N PRO A 118 27.06 3.49 9.69
CA PRO A 118 26.80 3.62 8.25
C PRO A 118 27.74 2.83 7.34
N ARG A 119 29.06 2.89 7.57
CA ARG A 119 30.03 2.14 6.76
C ARG A 119 29.83 0.63 6.81
N SER A 120 29.45 0.08 7.97
CA SER A 120 29.16 -1.36 8.09
C SER A 120 27.83 -1.71 7.42
N MET A 121 26.80 -0.87 7.60
CA MET A 121 25.51 -1.06 6.93
C MET A 121 25.66 -1.03 5.40
N ALA A 122 26.40 -0.07 4.85
CA ALA A 122 26.71 0.02 3.43
C ALA A 122 27.31 -1.30 2.89
N GLY A 123 28.25 -1.90 3.63
CA GLY A 123 28.83 -3.20 3.26
C GLY A 123 27.84 -4.37 3.28
N HIS A 124 26.92 -4.42 4.25
CA HIS A 124 25.90 -5.47 4.32
C HIS A 124 24.77 -5.31 3.29
N LEU A 125 24.47 -4.07 2.93
CA LEU A 125 23.39 -3.73 2.01
C LEU A 125 23.85 -3.67 0.55
N ASP A 126 25.15 -3.80 0.29
CA ASP A 126 25.76 -3.53 -1.02
C ASP A 126 25.34 -2.13 -1.52
N ALA A 127 25.36 -1.14 -0.63
CA ALA A 127 24.93 0.23 -0.90
C ALA A 127 26.10 1.20 -0.81
N GLU A 128 25.95 2.36 -1.44
CA GLU A 128 26.94 3.43 -1.39
C GLU A 128 26.98 4.06 0.01
N ARG A 129 28.17 4.35 0.52
CA ARG A 129 28.33 4.75 1.92
C ARG A 129 27.72 6.12 2.19
N GLY A 130 27.96 7.10 1.31
CA GLY A 130 27.41 8.45 1.44
C GLY A 130 25.89 8.41 1.48
N HIS A 131 25.28 7.67 0.55
CA HIS A 131 23.84 7.44 0.53
C HIS A 131 23.29 6.83 1.84
N VAL A 132 23.98 5.84 2.43
CA VAL A 132 23.57 5.28 3.74
C VAL A 132 23.70 6.29 4.88
N GLU A 133 24.73 7.14 4.86
CA GLU A 133 24.91 8.23 5.84
C GLU A 133 23.75 9.23 5.76
N GLU A 134 23.42 9.69 4.55
CA GLU A 134 22.29 10.61 4.28
C GLU A 134 20.94 10.03 4.72
N LEU A 135 20.68 8.76 4.40
CA LEU A 135 19.46 8.08 4.83
C LEU A 135 19.38 7.95 6.35
N CYS A 136 20.49 7.64 7.02
CA CYS A 136 20.52 7.54 8.47
C CYS A 136 20.24 8.89 9.16
N GLU A 137 20.73 10.00 8.60
CA GLU A 137 20.41 11.34 9.09
C GLU A 137 18.95 11.70 8.85
N THR A 138 18.44 11.47 7.62
CA THR A 138 17.04 11.73 7.27
C THR A 138 16.07 10.95 8.16
N MET A 139 16.36 9.66 8.39
CA MET A 139 15.53 8.80 9.22
C MET A 139 15.68 9.07 10.73
N LEU A 140 16.80 9.66 11.16
CA LEU A 140 16.97 10.17 12.53
C LEU A 140 16.08 11.41 12.74
N ASP A 141 16.06 12.34 11.79
CA ASP A 141 15.22 13.54 11.84
C ASP A 141 13.72 13.20 11.79
N ALA A 142 13.37 12.13 11.06
CA ALA A 142 12.03 11.56 11.02
C ALA A 142 11.68 10.68 12.24
N ALA A 143 12.56 10.60 13.24
CA ALA A 143 12.42 9.79 14.46
C ALA A 143 12.24 8.28 14.24
N LEU A 144 12.59 7.75 13.06
CA LEU A 144 12.60 6.30 12.79
C LEU A 144 13.85 5.62 13.36
N LEU A 145 14.96 6.36 13.44
CA LEU A 145 16.21 5.91 14.04
C LEU A 145 16.54 6.74 15.28
N GLU A 146 17.39 6.19 16.13
CA GLU A 146 17.99 6.90 17.25
C GLU A 146 19.48 6.56 17.38
N ARG A 147 20.25 7.49 17.97
CA ARG A 147 21.69 7.29 18.21
C ARG A 147 21.91 6.43 19.45
N VAL A 148 22.95 5.60 19.41
CA VAL A 148 23.37 4.81 20.57
C VAL A 148 24.31 5.64 21.45
N GLU A 149 23.80 6.20 22.54
CA GLU A 149 24.49 7.19 23.42
C GLU A 149 25.57 6.64 24.36
N SER A 150 26.21 5.51 24.04
CA SER A 150 27.21 4.91 24.94
C SER A 150 28.63 5.04 24.41
N GLY A 151 29.54 5.65 25.18
CA GLY A 151 30.97 5.72 24.83
C GLY A 151 31.62 4.35 24.58
N THR A 152 30.95 3.27 24.96
CA THR A 152 31.32 1.90 24.62
C THR A 152 30.13 1.11 24.11
N VAL A 153 30.28 0.44 22.97
CA VAL A 153 29.22 -0.40 22.40
C VAL A 153 29.45 -1.84 22.86
N LYS A 154 28.47 -2.45 23.53
CA LYS A 154 28.49 -3.89 23.93
C LYS A 154 27.77 -4.78 22.93
N GLN A 155 28.28 -5.98 22.66
CA GLN A 155 27.75 -6.88 21.62
C GLN A 155 26.25 -7.16 21.78
N ARG A 156 25.82 -7.38 23.03
CA ARG A 156 24.42 -7.57 23.40
C ARG A 156 23.45 -6.45 23.01
N ASN A 157 23.96 -5.26 22.64
CA ASN A 157 23.14 -4.12 22.23
C ASN A 157 23.31 -3.80 20.72
N VAL A 158 24.26 -4.45 20.03
CA VAL A 158 24.63 -4.21 18.62
C VAL A 158 25.24 -5.52 18.10
N LYS A 159 24.41 -6.42 17.60
CA LYS A 159 24.77 -7.80 17.24
C LYS A 159 25.65 -7.91 15.99
N ALA A 160 25.71 -6.85 15.16
CA ALA A 160 26.54 -6.83 13.96
C ALA A 160 28.06 -6.81 14.24
N LYS A 161 28.47 -6.56 15.48
CA LYS A 161 29.89 -6.51 15.84
C LYS A 161 30.44 -7.90 16.17
N GLN A 162 31.74 -8.09 15.92
CA GLN A 162 32.44 -9.34 16.26
C GLN A 162 33.07 -9.36 17.66
N ALA A 163 33.36 -8.20 18.26
CA ALA A 163 34.01 -8.10 19.58
C ALA A 163 33.01 -7.82 20.70
N ASP A 164 33.26 -8.32 21.92
CA ASP A 164 32.35 -8.20 23.07
C ASP A 164 32.04 -6.74 23.45
N GLU A 165 33.04 -5.86 23.38
CA GLU A 165 32.93 -4.44 23.74
C GLU A 165 33.96 -3.60 22.98
N VAL A 166 33.54 -2.47 22.40
CA VAL A 166 34.42 -1.57 21.62
C VAL A 166 34.11 -0.12 21.97
N ARG A 167 35.15 0.71 22.18
CA ARG A 167 34.99 2.17 22.33
C ARG A 167 34.40 2.77 21.05
N GLN A 168 33.39 3.63 21.19
CA GLN A 168 32.78 4.26 20.03
C GLN A 168 33.76 5.23 19.36
N HIS A 169 34.10 4.96 18.11
CA HIS A 169 34.79 5.90 17.20
C HIS A 169 33.89 6.35 16.05
N HIS A 170 32.68 5.78 15.95
CA HIS A 170 31.69 6.04 14.91
C HIS A 170 30.33 6.24 15.55
N THR A 171 29.46 7.02 14.89
CA THR A 171 28.06 7.14 15.25
C THR A 171 27.33 5.84 14.93
N TYR A 172 26.72 5.22 15.95
CA TYR A 172 25.86 4.07 15.79
C TYR A 172 24.40 4.50 15.84
N TYR A 173 23.60 3.90 14.97
CA TYR A 173 22.16 4.06 14.89
C TYR A 173 21.50 2.74 15.27
N ARG A 174 20.30 2.81 15.85
CA ARG A 174 19.37 1.70 16.03
C ARG A 174 17.96 2.15 15.68
N LEU A 175 17.05 1.20 15.46
CA LEU A 175 15.64 1.53 15.30
C LEU A 175 15.11 2.19 16.57
N SER A 176 14.34 3.26 16.39
CA SER A 176 13.52 3.82 17.44
C SER A 176 12.28 2.94 17.67
N ARG A 177 11.46 3.31 18.66
CA ARG A 177 10.15 2.69 18.85
C ARG A 177 9.22 2.90 17.65
N ASP A 178 9.27 4.07 17.02
CA ASP A 178 8.44 4.36 15.84
C ASP A 178 8.93 3.58 14.62
N GLY A 179 10.25 3.39 14.49
CA GLY A 179 10.83 2.48 13.51
C GLY A 179 10.41 1.01 13.68
N ASP A 180 10.34 0.52 14.93
CA ASP A 180 9.82 -0.83 15.23
C ASP A 180 8.32 -0.96 14.87
N HIS A 181 7.51 0.04 15.25
CA HIS A 181 6.09 0.06 14.88
C HIS A 181 5.89 0.09 13.37
N LEU A 182 6.70 0.85 12.64
CA LEU A 182 6.68 0.91 11.18
C LEU A 182 6.95 -0.48 10.57
N LEU A 183 7.90 -1.24 11.08
CA LEU A 183 8.17 -2.60 10.58
C LEU A 183 6.99 -3.55 10.85
N ARG A 184 6.37 -3.47 12.02
CA ARG A 184 5.16 -4.26 12.32
C ARG A 184 4.02 -3.92 11.36
N PHE A 185 3.84 -2.64 11.08
CA PHE A 185 2.86 -2.20 10.08
C PHE A 185 3.17 -2.76 8.69
N LEU A 186 4.44 -2.78 8.26
CA LEU A 186 4.85 -3.33 6.96
C LEU A 186 4.60 -4.85 6.83
N ASP A 187 4.47 -5.61 7.91
CA ASP A 187 4.08 -7.02 7.88
C ASP A 187 2.55 -7.22 7.68
N GLU A 188 1.77 -6.20 8.03
CA GLU A 188 0.32 -6.17 7.89
C GLU A 188 -0.13 -5.87 6.45
N ARG A 189 -1.38 -6.19 6.13
CA ARG A 189 -1.88 -6.13 4.73
C ARG A 189 -1.85 -4.69 4.24
N GLU A 190 -2.25 -3.78 5.12
CA GLU A 190 -2.26 -2.35 4.83
C GLU A 190 -0.83 -1.83 4.63
N GLY A 191 0.14 -2.17 5.47
CA GLY A 191 1.51 -1.69 5.28
C GLY A 191 2.15 -2.19 3.99
N GLN A 192 1.91 -3.44 3.61
CA GLN A 192 2.36 -3.96 2.31
C GLN A 192 1.73 -3.21 1.13
N LEU A 193 0.43 -2.90 1.20
CA LEU A 193 -0.24 -2.10 0.16
C LEU A 193 0.35 -0.68 0.07
N ASN A 194 0.67 -0.07 1.22
CA ASN A 194 1.33 1.24 1.22
C ASN A 194 2.76 1.17 0.73
N ALA A 195 3.50 0.09 0.98
CA ALA A 195 4.83 -0.07 0.42
C ALA A 195 4.78 -0.07 -1.12
N LEU A 196 3.76 -0.69 -1.72
CA LEU A 196 3.53 -0.61 -3.17
C LEU A 196 3.19 0.81 -3.64
N ARG A 197 2.37 1.56 -2.89
CA ARG A 197 2.05 2.96 -3.21
C ARG A 197 3.25 3.90 -3.06
N HIS A 198 4.09 3.63 -2.08
CA HIS A 198 5.25 4.44 -1.71
C HIS A 198 6.47 4.18 -2.60
N LEU A 199 6.61 2.95 -3.11
CA LEU A 199 7.65 2.56 -4.06
C LEU A 199 7.00 2.26 -5.42
N PRO A 200 6.72 3.27 -6.28
CA PRO A 200 6.03 3.06 -7.56
C PRO A 200 6.79 2.10 -8.49
N ASP A 201 8.12 2.16 -8.52
CA ASP A 201 8.95 1.21 -9.27
C ASP A 201 8.88 -0.20 -8.66
N GLY A 202 8.77 -0.30 -7.33
CA GLY A 202 8.50 -1.56 -6.64
C GLY A 202 7.16 -2.17 -7.05
N GLN A 203 6.12 -1.35 -7.15
CA GLN A 203 4.81 -1.77 -7.67
C GLN A 203 4.89 -2.22 -9.14
N GLN A 204 5.67 -1.52 -9.97
CA GLN A 204 5.90 -1.92 -11.35
C GLN A 204 6.58 -3.30 -11.44
N LEU A 205 7.58 -3.56 -10.59
CA LEU A 205 8.25 -4.86 -10.47
C LEU A 205 7.28 -5.98 -10.08
N VAL A 206 6.43 -5.76 -9.06
CA VAL A 206 5.45 -6.75 -8.61
C VAL A 206 4.41 -7.03 -9.70
N ARG A 207 3.90 -5.99 -10.38
CA ARG A 207 2.99 -6.14 -11.55
C ARG A 207 3.61 -6.97 -12.65
N ARG A 208 4.87 -6.66 -12.98
CA ARG A 208 5.62 -7.34 -14.02
C ARG A 208 5.77 -8.83 -13.69
N LEU A 209 6.16 -9.17 -12.45
CA LEU A 209 6.26 -10.55 -12.00
C LEU A 209 4.90 -11.27 -11.99
N ALA A 210 3.83 -10.63 -11.50
CA ALA A 210 2.50 -11.24 -11.44
C ALA A 210 1.95 -11.61 -12.83
N ARG A 211 2.21 -10.76 -13.84
CA ARG A 211 1.80 -11.00 -15.23
C ARG A 211 2.76 -11.94 -15.96
N GLY A 212 4.02 -11.87 -15.58
CA GLY A 212 5.14 -12.35 -16.36
C GLY A 212 5.82 -13.64 -15.90
N GLY A 213 5.61 -13.97 -14.63
CA GLY A 213 6.32 -15.01 -13.91
C GLY A 213 7.75 -14.61 -13.50
N PRO A 214 8.59 -15.60 -13.13
CA PRO A 214 9.88 -15.33 -12.50
C PRO A 214 10.83 -14.49 -13.36
N ASP A 215 11.48 -13.49 -12.74
CA ASP A 215 12.45 -12.59 -13.37
C ASP A 215 13.64 -12.31 -12.43
N TYR A 216 14.72 -11.68 -12.91
CA TYR A 216 15.90 -11.35 -12.11
C TYR A 216 16.34 -9.89 -12.32
N ALA A 217 17.00 -9.33 -11.30
CA ALA A 217 17.31 -7.91 -11.21
C ALA A 217 17.95 -7.29 -12.46
N ARG A 218 18.93 -7.96 -13.10
CA ARG A 218 19.59 -7.42 -14.29
C ARG A 218 18.67 -7.39 -15.52
N MET A 219 17.84 -8.41 -15.71
CA MET A 219 16.88 -8.41 -16.82
C MET A 219 15.80 -7.35 -16.63
N THR A 220 15.29 -7.22 -15.41
CA THR A 220 14.32 -6.18 -15.09
C THR A 220 14.90 -4.78 -15.27
N ALA A 221 16.14 -4.55 -14.82
CA ALA A 221 16.85 -3.29 -15.01
C ALA A 221 17.03 -2.93 -16.49
N GLU A 222 17.48 -3.89 -17.31
CA GLU A 222 17.65 -3.70 -18.75
C GLU A 222 16.32 -3.40 -19.47
N GLU A 223 15.23 -4.07 -19.09
CA GLU A 223 13.93 -3.89 -19.76
C GLU A 223 13.17 -2.64 -19.32
N LEU A 224 13.40 -2.15 -18.10
CA LEU A 224 12.76 -0.95 -17.56
C LEU A 224 13.64 0.30 -17.67
N ASP A 225 14.84 0.17 -18.26
CA ASP A 225 15.84 1.24 -18.34
C ASP A 225 16.17 1.85 -16.97
N MET A 226 16.37 0.98 -15.98
CA MET A 226 16.65 1.34 -14.59
C MET A 226 18.06 0.90 -14.18
N GLY A 227 18.61 1.56 -13.14
CA GLY A 227 19.90 1.18 -12.57
C GLY A 227 19.87 -0.23 -11.96
N PHE A 228 20.85 -1.08 -12.31
CA PHE A 228 20.91 -2.46 -11.82
C PHE A 228 20.92 -2.57 -10.29
N GLU A 229 21.75 -1.79 -9.60
CA GLU A 229 21.81 -1.84 -8.13
C GLU A 229 20.51 -1.35 -7.50
N TYR A 230 19.89 -0.31 -8.04
CA TYR A 230 18.57 0.17 -7.60
C TYR A 230 17.50 -0.92 -7.69
N VAL A 231 17.39 -1.59 -8.85
CA VAL A 231 16.45 -2.71 -9.05
C VAL A 231 16.77 -3.89 -8.12
N ARG A 232 18.05 -4.19 -7.89
CA ARG A 232 18.47 -5.21 -6.92
C ARG A 232 18.05 -4.84 -5.50
N HIS A 233 18.21 -3.59 -5.08
CA HIS A 233 17.74 -3.11 -3.78
C HIS A 233 16.22 -3.15 -3.67
N LEU A 234 15.49 -2.77 -4.72
CA LEU A 234 14.03 -2.90 -4.78
C LEU A 234 13.58 -4.35 -4.55
N TYR A 235 14.15 -5.33 -5.27
CA TYR A 235 13.82 -6.73 -5.05
C TYR A 235 14.11 -7.19 -3.63
N ARG A 236 15.24 -6.77 -3.05
CA ARG A 236 15.56 -7.09 -1.65
C ARG A 236 14.57 -6.45 -0.67
N ALA A 237 14.18 -5.19 -0.90
CA ALA A 237 13.22 -4.48 -0.06
C ALA A 237 11.83 -5.13 -0.13
N LEU A 238 11.32 -5.36 -1.34
CA LEU A 238 10.05 -6.06 -1.57
C LEU A 238 10.05 -7.46 -0.94
N ARG A 239 11.20 -8.16 -0.97
CA ARG A 239 11.35 -9.47 -0.32
C ARG A 239 11.23 -9.36 1.20
N ARG A 240 11.86 -8.35 1.81
CA ARG A 240 11.77 -8.11 3.25
C ARG A 240 10.35 -7.74 3.69
N VAL A 241 9.64 -6.95 2.88
CA VAL A 241 8.22 -6.61 3.10
C VAL A 241 7.29 -7.81 2.86
N GLY A 242 7.74 -8.87 2.18
CA GLY A 242 6.95 -10.08 1.91
C GLY A 242 6.08 -10.01 0.64
N LEU A 243 6.39 -9.08 -0.27
CA LEU A 243 5.69 -8.91 -1.54
C LEU A 243 6.27 -9.81 -2.66
N VAL A 244 7.55 -10.16 -2.55
CA VAL A 244 8.20 -11.11 -3.46
C VAL A 244 9.00 -12.14 -2.67
N THR A 245 9.30 -13.27 -3.29
CA THR A 245 10.20 -14.29 -2.75
C THR A 245 11.17 -14.75 -3.83
N GLU A 246 12.22 -15.46 -3.43
CA GLU A 246 13.13 -16.10 -4.39
C GLU A 246 12.45 -17.32 -5.02
N TYR A 247 12.59 -17.46 -6.34
CA TYR A 247 12.11 -18.63 -7.05
C TYR A 247 13.01 -19.83 -6.72
N GLU A 248 12.46 -20.84 -6.05
CA GLU A 248 13.24 -21.99 -5.54
C GLU A 248 13.61 -23.02 -6.62
N GLY A 249 12.86 -23.09 -7.71
CA GLY A 249 13.06 -24.06 -8.79
C GLY A 249 14.43 -23.94 -9.49
N SER A 250 15.02 -25.08 -9.83
CA SER A 250 16.31 -25.14 -10.54
C SER A 250 16.20 -24.74 -12.02
N THR A 251 15.01 -24.91 -12.60
CA THR A 251 14.70 -24.60 -14.00
C THR A 251 13.34 -23.92 -14.06
N ILE A 252 13.27 -22.81 -14.78
CA ILE A 252 12.03 -22.08 -15.04
C ILE A 252 11.46 -22.61 -16.35
N LYS A 253 10.24 -23.15 -16.32
CA LYS A 253 9.57 -23.72 -17.50
C LYS A 253 8.93 -22.64 -18.36
N ALA A 254 8.69 -22.95 -19.64
CA ALA A 254 7.97 -22.07 -20.55
C ALA A 254 6.61 -21.60 -20.01
N SER A 255 5.86 -22.48 -19.33
CA SER A 255 4.56 -22.15 -18.73
C SER A 255 4.63 -21.09 -17.64
N GLU A 256 5.79 -20.99 -16.98
CA GLU A 256 6.04 -20.03 -15.90
C GLU A 256 6.63 -18.72 -16.45
N ARG A 257 7.13 -18.69 -17.68
CA ARG A 257 7.83 -17.53 -18.24
C ARG A 257 7.05 -16.88 -19.37
N LYS A 258 6.17 -15.95 -19.00
CA LYS A 258 5.27 -15.27 -19.96
C LYS A 258 5.91 -14.06 -20.64
N LEU A 259 6.85 -13.38 -19.99
CA LEU A 259 7.50 -12.17 -20.56
C LEU A 259 8.50 -12.51 -21.68
N LYS A 260 9.22 -13.62 -21.54
CA LYS A 260 10.21 -14.09 -22.53
C LYS A 260 10.11 -15.60 -22.68
N PRO A 261 9.17 -16.10 -23.49
CA PRO A 261 8.97 -17.53 -23.68
C PRO A 261 10.26 -18.21 -24.14
N LYS A 262 10.73 -19.17 -23.37
CA LYS A 262 11.79 -20.12 -23.70
C LYS A 262 11.37 -21.47 -23.15
N ASP A 263 11.70 -22.55 -23.86
CA ASP A 263 11.32 -23.91 -23.47
C ASP A 263 11.74 -24.18 -22.02
N GLU A 264 12.99 -23.90 -21.69
CA GLU A 264 13.54 -24.02 -20.35
C GLU A 264 14.64 -22.97 -20.09
N THR A 265 14.77 -22.53 -18.84
CA THR A 265 15.89 -21.69 -18.41
C THR A 265 16.49 -22.23 -17.12
N HIS A 266 17.74 -22.70 -17.19
CA HIS A 266 18.49 -23.08 -15.99
C HIS A 266 18.92 -21.84 -15.21
N ARG A 267 18.71 -21.88 -13.90
CA ARG A 267 18.96 -20.74 -13.01
C ARG A 267 20.46 -20.50 -12.80
N LYS A 268 20.96 -19.35 -13.27
CA LYS A 268 22.33 -18.83 -12.99
C LYS A 268 22.35 -17.59 -12.10
N HIS A 269 21.18 -17.03 -11.81
CA HIS A 269 20.99 -15.78 -11.07
C HIS A 269 19.91 -16.00 -10.01
N THR A 270 19.78 -15.04 -9.08
CA THR A 270 18.64 -15.01 -8.17
C THR A 270 17.41 -14.52 -8.93
N TYR A 271 16.43 -15.39 -9.09
CA TYR A 271 15.13 -15.03 -9.67
C TYR A 271 14.13 -14.79 -8.55
N TYR A 272 13.20 -13.88 -8.80
CA TYR A 272 12.15 -13.49 -7.88
C TYR A 272 10.78 -13.82 -8.49
N ILE A 273 9.82 -14.15 -7.64
CA ILE A 273 8.40 -14.34 -7.98
C ILE A 273 7.55 -13.59 -6.96
N THR A 274 6.35 -13.18 -7.35
CA THR A 274 5.36 -12.62 -6.44
C THR A 274 4.90 -13.64 -5.41
N THR A 275 4.51 -13.15 -4.23
CA THR A 275 3.73 -13.95 -3.29
C THR A 275 2.25 -13.89 -3.67
N ASP A 276 1.44 -14.89 -3.28
CA ASP A 276 -0.01 -14.88 -3.52
C ASP A 276 -0.69 -13.62 -2.96
N ARG A 277 -0.14 -13.09 -1.87
CA ARG A 277 -0.62 -11.87 -1.22
C ARG A 277 -0.37 -10.65 -2.10
N ALA A 278 0.82 -10.54 -2.67
CA ALA A 278 1.17 -9.45 -3.57
C ALA A 278 0.36 -9.49 -4.87
N GLU A 279 0.08 -10.67 -5.42
CA GLU A 279 -0.77 -10.79 -6.60
C GLU A 279 -2.19 -10.29 -6.36
N ARG A 280 -2.77 -10.61 -5.19
CA ARG A 280 -4.09 -10.09 -4.80
C ARG A 280 -4.08 -8.57 -4.66
N MET A 281 -3.07 -8.02 -3.97
CA MET A 281 -2.94 -6.57 -3.78
C MET A 281 -2.79 -5.81 -5.10
N VAL A 282 -2.02 -6.34 -6.06
CA VAL A 282 -1.88 -5.68 -7.36
C VAL A 282 -3.19 -5.69 -8.15
N ARG A 283 -4.00 -6.75 -8.05
CA ARG A 283 -5.34 -6.76 -8.68
C ARG A 283 -6.23 -5.69 -8.05
N GLU A 284 -6.25 -5.59 -6.72
CA GLU A 284 -6.99 -4.55 -6.02
C GLU A 284 -6.56 -3.14 -6.45
N LEU A 285 -5.26 -2.89 -6.60
CA LEU A 285 -4.73 -1.61 -7.09
C LEU A 285 -5.00 -1.32 -8.57
N ASP A 286 -5.28 -2.36 -9.38
CA ASP A 286 -5.64 -2.21 -10.80
C ASP A 286 -7.18 -2.07 -10.97
N ASP A 287 -7.96 -2.49 -9.96
CA ASP A 287 -9.43 -2.34 -9.86
C ASP A 287 -9.86 -1.03 -9.14
N ASP A 288 -8.91 -0.33 -8.52
CA ASP A 288 -9.01 1.00 -7.88
C ASP A 288 -8.86 2.14 -8.89
#